data_AF-A0A2P8VDR3-F1
#
_entry.id   AF-A0A2P8VDR3-F1
#
_cell.length_a   1.000
_cell.length_b   1.000
_cell.length_c   1.000
_cell.angle_alpha   90.00
_cell.angle_beta   90.00
_cell.angle_gamma   90.00
#
_symmetry.space_group_name_H-M   'P 1'
#
loop_
_entity.id
_entity.type
_entity.pdbx_description
1 polymer ?
#
loop_
_entity_poly.entity_id
_entity_poly.type
_entity_poly.pdbx_seq_one_letter_code
_entity_poly.pdbx_strand_id
1 'polypeptide(L)'
;QDRESAYYTMFGGTAHVVLGSGLTIAGATFCLSFTRLPYFQTLGVPLAIGMVIVVAAALTLGPAIIAVTSRFGKLLEPKRMARVRGWRKVGAAIVRWPGPILVGAVALALLGLVTPPVYRTNYNAPDHPPADLPANEGYAAAERHFSQARMNPEVLMVESDHDMRNSAEFLAILLITKK
;
A
#
# COMPACT_ATOMS: atom_id res chain seq x y z
N GLN A 1 -40.21 8.05 11.54
CA GLN A 1 -39.90 8.33 10.13
C GLN A 1 -40.54 7.25 9.29
N ASP A 2 -41.10 7.63 8.16
CA ASP A 2 -41.57 6.68 7.15
C ASP A 2 -40.37 6.05 6.39
N ARG A 3 -40.53 4.87 5.78
CA ARG A 3 -39.45 4.12 5.12
C ARG A 3 -38.76 4.92 4.02
N GLU A 4 -39.53 5.68 3.24
CA GLU A 4 -38.99 6.52 2.17
C GLU A 4 -38.17 7.68 2.75
N SER A 5 -38.71 8.35 3.77
CA SER A 5 -37.99 9.43 4.47
C SER A 5 -36.69 8.95 5.14
N ALA A 6 -36.67 7.72 5.67
CA ALA A 6 -35.49 7.11 6.28
C ALA A 6 -34.42 6.77 5.23
N TYR A 7 -34.83 6.30 4.04
CA TYR A 7 -33.93 6.05 2.92
C TYR A 7 -33.22 7.32 2.47
N TYR A 8 -33.96 8.41 2.22
CA TYR A 8 -33.36 9.68 1.81
C TYR A 8 -32.47 10.30 2.90
N THR A 9 -32.86 10.17 4.17
CA THR A 9 -32.02 10.59 5.31
C THR A 9 -30.70 9.82 5.35
N MET A 10 -30.75 8.50 5.16
CA MET A 10 -29.56 7.65 5.12
C MET A 10 -28.66 7.99 3.92
N PHE A 11 -29.23 8.11 2.72
CA PHE A 11 -28.45 8.41 1.51
C PHE A 11 -27.79 9.80 1.59
N GLY A 12 -28.55 10.84 1.95
CA GLY A 12 -27.99 12.20 2.11
C GLY A 12 -26.88 12.26 3.17
N GLY A 13 -27.05 11.53 4.28
CA GLY A 13 -26.08 11.48 5.37
C GLY A 13 -24.82 10.66 5.08
N THR A 14 -24.86 9.69 4.17
CA THR A 14 -23.72 8.77 3.92
C THR A 14 -23.05 9.00 2.57
N ALA A 15 -23.77 9.47 1.55
CA ALA A 15 -23.25 9.60 0.18
C ALA A 15 -22.03 10.52 0.11
N HIS A 16 -22.08 11.68 0.78
CA HIS A 16 -20.96 12.62 0.79
C HIS A 16 -19.74 12.07 1.53
N VAL A 17 -19.93 11.25 2.57
CA VAL A 17 -18.85 10.59 3.32
C VAL A 17 -18.18 9.52 2.46
N VAL A 18 -18.98 8.71 1.77
CA VAL A 18 -18.47 7.67 0.86
C VAL A 18 -17.71 8.30 -0.31
N LEU A 19 -18.24 9.37 -0.90
CA LEU A 19 -17.56 10.16 -1.93
C LEU A 19 -16.24 10.72 -1.42
N GLY A 20 -16.25 11.44 -0.29
CA GLY A 20 -15.05 12.09 0.24
C GLY A 20 -13.95 11.10 0.61
N SER A 21 -14.30 10.03 1.34
CA SER A 21 -13.34 8.97 1.69
C SER A 21 -12.80 8.25 0.46
N GLY A 22 -13.67 7.93 -0.49
CA GLY A 22 -13.31 7.19 -1.69
C GLY A 22 -12.39 7.97 -2.62
N LEU A 23 -12.69 9.26 -2.82
CA LEU A 23 -11.85 10.16 -3.62
C LEU A 23 -10.48 10.42 -2.97
N THR A 24 -10.41 10.45 -1.64
CA THR A 24 -9.13 10.58 -0.92
C THR A 24 -8.22 9.37 -1.18
N ILE A 25 -8.78 8.16 -1.14
CA ILE A 25 -8.04 6.92 -1.44
C ILE A 25 -7.63 6.92 -2.93
N ALA A 26 -8.54 7.28 -3.84
CA ALA A 26 -8.24 7.35 -5.27
C ALA A 26 -7.08 8.32 -5.55
N GLY A 27 -7.10 9.51 -4.94
CA GLY A 27 -6.01 10.50 -5.03
C GLY A 27 -4.69 9.96 -4.48
N ALA A 28 -4.72 9.34 -3.30
CA ALA A 28 -3.52 8.73 -2.70
C ALA A 28 -2.91 7.63 -3.59
N THR A 29 -3.74 6.76 -4.18
CA THR A 29 -3.26 5.74 -5.13
C THR A 29 -2.74 6.34 -6.43
N PHE A 30 -3.35 7.44 -6.91
CA PHE A 30 -2.88 8.14 -8.10
C PHE A 30 -1.50 8.78 -7.90
N CYS A 31 -1.19 9.24 -6.68
CA CYS A 31 0.13 9.75 -6.34
C CYS A 31 1.26 8.71 -6.54
N LEU A 32 0.96 7.41 -6.57
CA LEU A 32 1.94 6.38 -6.92
C LEU A 32 2.50 6.54 -8.35
N SER A 33 1.75 7.17 -9.26
CA SER A 33 2.23 7.44 -10.63
C SER A 33 3.43 8.39 -10.68
N PHE A 34 3.62 9.22 -9.66
CA PHE A 34 4.77 10.13 -9.54
C PHE A 34 6.04 9.46 -9.01
N THR A 35 5.96 8.22 -8.53
CA THR A 35 7.14 7.49 -8.05
C THR A 35 8.06 7.13 -9.21
N ARG A 36 9.37 7.00 -8.99
CA ARG A 36 10.32 6.63 -10.06
C ARG A 36 10.45 5.13 -10.29
N LEU A 37 9.92 4.30 -9.40
CA LEU A 37 10.01 2.85 -9.50
C LEU A 37 8.90 2.36 -10.45
N PRO A 38 9.22 1.72 -11.59
CA PRO A 38 8.24 1.37 -12.62
C PRO A 38 7.07 0.54 -12.08
N TYR A 39 7.33 -0.33 -11.11
CA TYR A 39 6.33 -1.16 -10.46
C TYR A 39 5.19 -0.33 -9.83
N PHE A 40 5.51 0.75 -9.13
CA PHE A 40 4.50 1.60 -8.50
C PHE A 40 3.83 2.53 -9.50
N GLN A 41 4.55 2.98 -10.53
CA GLN A 41 3.97 3.81 -11.60
C GLN A 41 2.86 3.09 -12.37
N THR A 42 3.12 1.83 -12.76
CA THR A 42 2.16 1.05 -13.54
C THR A 42 0.92 0.66 -12.73
N LEU A 43 1.03 0.58 -11.39
CA LEU A 43 -0.09 0.25 -10.50
C LEU A 43 -0.94 1.47 -10.13
N GLY A 44 -0.37 2.68 -10.08
CA GLY A 44 -1.08 3.86 -9.59
C GLY A 44 -2.33 4.22 -10.40
N VAL A 45 -2.23 4.25 -11.73
CA VAL A 45 -3.36 4.62 -12.60
C VAL A 45 -4.50 3.59 -12.54
N PRO A 46 -4.26 2.27 -12.71
CA PRO A 46 -5.32 1.27 -12.56
C PRO A 46 -6.00 1.29 -11.19
N LEU A 47 -5.24 1.46 -10.11
CA LEU A 47 -5.79 1.52 -8.75
C LEU A 47 -6.71 2.72 -8.54
N ALA A 48 -6.30 3.90 -9.03
CA ALA A 48 -7.10 5.11 -8.93
C ALA A 48 -8.42 4.98 -9.70
N ILE A 49 -8.38 4.46 -10.94
CA ILE A 49 -9.58 4.21 -11.75
C ILE A 49 -10.48 3.19 -11.07
N GLY A 50 -9.91 2.09 -10.58
CA GLY A 50 -10.66 1.07 -9.84
C GLY A 50 -11.38 1.64 -8.63
N MET A 51 -10.72 2.52 -7.86
CA MET A 51 -11.32 3.17 -6.71
C MET A 51 -12.48 4.09 -7.10
N VAL A 52 -12.36 4.87 -8.17
CA VAL A 52 -13.45 5.72 -8.69
C VAL A 52 -14.66 4.87 -9.10
N ILE A 53 -14.43 3.76 -9.79
CA ILE A 53 -15.49 2.82 -10.19
C ILE A 53 -16.17 2.22 -8.96
N VAL A 54 -15.41 1.81 -7.95
CA VAL A 54 -15.96 1.27 -6.68
C VAL A 54 -16.82 2.30 -5.96
N VAL A 55 -16.41 3.57 -5.93
CA VAL A 55 -17.21 4.65 -5.33
C VAL A 55 -18.49 4.87 -6.11
N ALA A 56 -18.42 4.93 -7.45
CA ALA A 56 -19.61 5.04 -8.30
C ALA A 56 -20.57 3.87 -8.10
N ALA A 57 -20.05 2.63 -8.01
CA ALA A 57 -20.82 1.44 -7.71
C ALA A 57 -21.45 1.52 -6.31
N ALA A 58 -20.69 1.91 -5.28
CA ALA A 58 -21.20 2.02 -3.92
C ALA A 58 -22.37 3.00 -3.79
N LEU A 59 -22.33 4.12 -4.52
CA LEU A 59 -23.39 5.14 -4.51
C LEU A 59 -24.60 4.80 -5.37
N THR A 60 -24.49 3.80 -6.26
CA THR A 60 -25.58 3.39 -7.16
C THR A 60 -26.18 2.06 -6.72
N LEU A 61 -25.36 1.02 -6.63
CA LEU A 61 -25.75 -0.32 -6.19
C LEU A 61 -26.13 -0.36 -4.72
N GLY A 62 -25.38 0.32 -3.84
CA GLY A 62 -25.66 0.31 -2.40
C GLY A 62 -27.10 0.77 -2.09
N PRO A 63 -27.50 1.97 -2.52
CA PRO A 63 -28.86 2.45 -2.33
C PRO A 63 -29.90 1.62 -3.10
N ALA A 64 -29.60 1.13 -4.30
CA ALA A 64 -30.52 0.26 -5.06
C ALA A 64 -30.82 -1.05 -4.31
N ILE A 65 -29.80 -1.70 -3.75
CA ILE A 65 -29.96 -2.92 -2.95
C ILE A 65 -30.81 -2.62 -1.72
N ILE A 66 -30.58 -1.48 -1.05
CA ILE A 66 -31.34 -1.08 0.14
C ILE A 66 -32.80 -0.79 -0.23
N ALA A 67 -33.06 -0.12 -1.34
CA ALA A 67 -34.41 0.12 -1.85
C ALA A 67 -35.16 -1.21 -2.09
N VAL A 68 -34.53 -2.17 -2.78
CA VAL A 68 -35.12 -3.49 -3.04
C VAL A 68 -35.35 -4.27 -1.75
N THR A 69 -34.34 -4.36 -0.86
CA THR A 69 -34.43 -5.12 0.39
C THR A 69 -35.38 -4.51 1.41
N SER A 70 -35.58 -3.19 1.38
CA SER A 70 -36.59 -2.50 2.21
C SER A 70 -38.03 -2.93 1.87
N ARG A 71 -38.30 -3.35 0.63
CA ARG A 71 -39.60 -3.89 0.21
C ARG A 71 -39.94 -5.23 0.87
N PHE A 72 -38.92 -5.99 1.28
CA PHE A 72 -39.07 -7.27 1.98
C PHE A 72 -39.25 -7.12 3.51
N GLY A 73 -39.40 -5.89 4.01
CA GLY A 73 -40.12 -5.55 5.24
C GLY A 73 -39.48 -5.88 6.60
N LYS A 74 -38.65 -6.94 6.72
CA LYS A 74 -38.12 -7.41 8.03
C LYS A 74 -36.59 -7.54 8.11
N LEU A 75 -35.87 -7.29 7.01
CA LEU A 75 -34.41 -7.52 6.94
C LEU A 75 -33.58 -6.37 7.51
N LEU A 76 -34.05 -5.12 7.37
CA LEU A 76 -33.28 -3.91 7.70
C LEU A 76 -33.75 -3.20 8.98
N GLU A 77 -34.68 -3.80 9.73
CA GLU A 77 -35.13 -3.21 10.98
C GLU A 77 -34.03 -3.31 12.07
N PRO A 78 -33.68 -2.19 12.72
CA PRO A 78 -32.63 -2.20 13.74
C PRO A 78 -33.08 -2.99 14.97
N LYS A 79 -32.66 -4.25 15.06
CA LYS A 79 -32.99 -5.16 16.18
C LYS A 79 -32.34 -4.76 17.52
N ARG A 80 -31.33 -3.87 17.52
CA ARG A 80 -30.68 -3.37 18.74
C ARG A 80 -30.31 -1.90 18.57
N MET A 81 -30.58 -1.12 19.62
CA MET A 81 -30.07 0.24 19.75
C MET A 81 -28.53 0.20 19.73
N ALA A 82 -27.92 1.02 18.87
CA ALA A 82 -26.47 1.08 18.71
C ALA A 82 -25.76 1.20 20.08
N ARG A 83 -24.56 0.63 20.21
CA ARG A 83 -23.79 0.56 21.47
C ARG A 83 -23.18 1.94 21.83
N VAL A 84 -23.99 2.98 21.93
CA VAL A 84 -23.55 4.39 22.08
C VAL A 84 -22.91 4.65 23.44
N ARG A 85 -23.31 3.89 24.47
CA ARG A 85 -22.87 4.12 25.86
C ARG A 85 -21.38 3.89 26.08
N GLY A 86 -20.78 2.92 25.35
CA GLY A 86 -19.33 2.66 25.40
C GLY A 86 -18.52 3.80 24.79
N TRP A 87 -18.89 4.20 23.57
CA TRP A 87 -18.26 5.33 22.85
C TRP A 87 -18.40 6.65 23.61
N ARG A 88 -19.53 6.90 24.28
CA ARG A 88 -19.69 8.08 25.15
C ARG A 88 -18.72 8.09 26.33
N LYS A 89 -18.39 6.94 26.93
CA LYS A 89 -17.41 6.87 28.00
C LYS A 89 -16.00 7.18 27.49
N VAL A 90 -15.63 6.64 26.33
CA VAL A 90 -14.34 6.93 25.69
C VAL A 90 -14.23 8.41 25.34
N GLY A 91 -15.25 8.97 24.69
CA GLY A 91 -15.29 10.41 24.38
C GLY A 91 -15.22 11.29 25.63
N ALA A 92 -15.96 10.95 26.69
CA ALA A 92 -15.92 11.69 27.95
C ALA A 92 -14.55 11.60 28.64
N ALA A 93 -13.86 10.47 28.54
CA ALA A 93 -12.50 10.33 29.06
C ALA A 93 -11.51 11.22 28.29
N ILE A 94 -11.60 11.23 26.95
CA ILE A 94 -10.76 12.07 26.07
C ILE A 94 -10.94 13.56 26.38
N VAL A 95 -12.19 14.02 26.54
CA VAL A 95 -12.48 15.44 26.83
C VAL A 95 -12.11 15.82 28.26
N ARG A 96 -12.22 14.91 29.24
CA ARG A 96 -11.83 15.19 30.64
C ARG A 96 -10.31 15.22 30.84
N TRP A 97 -9.54 14.45 30.07
CA TRP A 97 -8.09 14.33 30.22
C TRP A 97 -7.34 14.40 28.88
N PRO A 98 -7.46 15.50 28.11
CA PRO A 98 -6.93 15.58 26.75
C PRO A 98 -5.39 15.47 26.72
N GLY A 99 -4.70 16.13 27.66
CA GLY A 99 -3.23 16.15 27.73
C GLY A 99 -2.63 14.75 27.92
N PRO A 100 -2.95 14.04 29.02
CA PRO A 100 -2.39 12.71 29.27
C PRO A 100 -2.74 11.67 28.20
N ILE A 101 -3.94 11.75 27.63
CA ILE A 101 -4.36 10.81 26.58
C ILE A 101 -3.59 11.09 25.29
N LEU A 102 -3.38 12.36 24.92
CA LEU A 102 -2.54 12.72 23.78
C LEU A 102 -1.11 12.24 23.97
N VAL A 103 -0.52 12.47 25.14
CA VAL A 103 0.85 12.01 25.46
C VAL A 103 0.94 10.49 25.38
N GLY A 104 -0.03 9.75 25.94
CA GLY A 104 -0.06 8.29 25.87
C GLY A 104 -0.21 7.77 24.44
N ALA A 105 -1.08 8.38 23.63
CA ALA A 105 -1.28 8.00 22.24
C ALA A 105 -0.05 8.28 21.37
N VAL A 106 0.60 9.44 21.57
CA VAL A 106 1.84 9.80 20.89
C VAL A 106 2.98 8.87 21.32
N ALA A 107 3.12 8.57 22.61
CA ALA A 107 4.13 7.64 23.10
C ALA A 107 3.96 6.24 22.48
N LEU A 108 2.72 5.76 22.39
CA LEU A 108 2.40 4.48 21.74
C LEU A 108 2.72 4.50 20.23
N ALA A 109 2.38 5.58 19.54
CA ALA A 109 2.70 5.76 18.12
C ALA A 109 4.21 5.79 17.89
N LEU A 110 4.97 6.48 18.74
CA LEU A 110 6.43 6.53 18.69
C LEU A 110 7.05 5.16 18.98
N LEU A 111 6.47 4.37 19.90
CA LEU A 111 6.91 3.01 20.16
C LEU A 111 6.77 2.12 18.91
N GLY A 112 5.67 2.28 18.15
CA GLY A 112 5.48 1.62 16.85
C GLY A 112 6.46 2.09 15.79
N LEU A 113 7.01 3.30 15.93
CA LEU A 113 8.01 3.91 15.05
C LEU A 113 9.46 3.53 15.40
N VAL A 114 9.69 2.56 16.30
CA VAL A 114 11.03 2.08 16.65
C VAL A 114 11.55 1.04 15.63
N THR A 115 10.67 0.42 14.85
CA THR A 115 11.03 -0.58 13.81
C THR A 115 11.69 -0.04 12.52
N PRO A 116 11.40 1.18 12.01
CA PRO A 116 12.00 1.70 10.77
C PRO A 116 13.53 1.71 10.70
N PRO A 117 14.30 2.11 11.74
CA PRO A 117 15.77 2.09 11.65
C PRO A 117 16.36 0.67 11.58
N VAL A 118 15.59 -0.35 11.94
CA VAL A 118 16.00 -1.77 11.85
C VAL A 118 15.64 -2.36 10.47
N TYR A 119 14.77 -1.70 9.72
CA TYR A 119 14.32 -2.16 8.41
C TYR A 119 15.44 -1.96 7.37
N ARG A 120 16.20 -3.03 7.11
CA ARG A 120 17.09 -3.10 5.96
C ARG A 120 16.28 -3.57 4.76
N THR A 121 16.10 -2.68 3.78
CA THR A 121 15.54 -3.04 2.49
C THR A 121 16.49 -4.01 1.78
N ASN A 122 16.13 -5.29 1.76
CA ASN A 122 16.81 -6.28 0.94
C ASN A 122 16.02 -6.41 -0.38
N TYR A 123 16.67 -6.23 -1.52
CA TYR A 123 16.08 -6.40 -2.86
C TYR A 123 16.51 -7.70 -3.54
N ASN A 124 17.12 -8.62 -2.78
CA ASN A 124 17.56 -9.90 -3.30
C ASN A 124 16.35 -10.78 -3.63
N ALA A 125 16.17 -11.05 -4.92
CA ALA A 125 15.10 -11.90 -5.44
C ALA A 125 15.02 -13.33 -4.85
N PRO A 126 16.10 -14.00 -4.40
CA PRO A 126 16.01 -15.34 -3.83
C PRO A 126 15.40 -15.39 -2.42
N ASP A 127 15.46 -14.29 -1.67
CA ASP A 127 15.07 -14.26 -0.24
C ASP A 127 13.57 -14.05 -0.02
N HIS A 128 12.81 -13.75 -1.08
CA HIS A 128 11.40 -13.36 -1.00
C HIS A 128 10.40 -14.52 -1.24
N PRO A 129 10.63 -15.43 -2.21
CA PRO A 129 9.80 -16.62 -2.36
C PRO A 129 10.17 -17.72 -1.36
N PRO A 130 9.23 -18.62 -1.00
CA PRO A 130 9.51 -19.72 -0.09
C PRO A 130 10.60 -20.64 -0.66
N ALA A 131 11.38 -21.26 0.23
CA ALA A 131 12.59 -22.00 -0.13
C ALA A 131 12.33 -23.25 -1.00
N ASP A 132 11.08 -23.71 -1.03
CA ASP A 132 10.59 -24.86 -1.81
C ASP A 132 10.19 -24.51 -3.24
N LEU A 133 10.34 -23.25 -3.67
CA LEU A 133 10.15 -22.89 -5.07
C LEU A 133 11.23 -23.55 -5.94
N PRO A 134 10.89 -24.20 -7.07
CA PRO A 134 11.88 -24.80 -7.97
C PRO A 134 12.97 -23.83 -8.45
N ALA A 135 12.65 -22.54 -8.53
CA ALA A 135 13.61 -21.48 -8.84
C ALA A 135 14.66 -21.31 -7.73
N ASN A 136 14.24 -21.34 -6.45
CA ASN A 136 15.13 -21.23 -5.29
C ASN A 136 15.98 -22.49 -5.10
N GLU A 137 15.43 -23.67 -5.37
CA GLU A 137 16.22 -24.92 -5.39
C GLU A 137 17.30 -24.88 -6.48
N GLY A 138 16.98 -24.32 -7.65
CA GLY A 138 17.94 -24.07 -8.73
C GLY A 138 19.04 -23.08 -8.34
N TYR A 139 18.69 -21.97 -7.70
CA TYR A 139 19.67 -21.01 -7.15
C TYR A 139 20.56 -21.65 -6.08
N ALA A 140 19.98 -22.42 -5.15
CA ALA A 140 20.73 -23.12 -4.12
C ALA A 140 21.66 -24.20 -4.69
N ALA A 141 21.28 -24.85 -5.80
CA ALA A 141 22.15 -25.78 -6.51
C ALA A 141 23.29 -25.06 -7.25
N ALA A 142 23.02 -23.90 -7.86
CA ALA A 142 24.02 -23.10 -8.56
C ALA A 142 25.06 -22.51 -7.60
N GLU A 143 24.65 -22.05 -6.42
CA GLU A 143 25.52 -21.48 -5.39
C GLU A 143 26.55 -22.49 -4.83
N ARG A 144 26.28 -23.80 -4.92
CA ARG A 144 27.25 -24.85 -4.56
C ARG A 144 28.46 -24.91 -5.50
N HIS A 145 28.30 -24.42 -6.73
CA HIS A 145 29.32 -24.54 -7.79
C HIS A 145 29.84 -23.18 -8.30
N PHE A 146 29.09 -22.10 -8.11
CA PHE A 146 29.46 -20.76 -8.53
C PHE A 146 29.44 -19.80 -7.35
N SER A 147 30.54 -19.06 -7.14
CA SER A 147 30.59 -18.00 -6.13
C SER A 147 29.53 -16.93 -6.40
N GLN A 148 28.96 -16.32 -5.36
CA GLN A 148 27.98 -15.23 -5.47
C GLN A 148 28.40 -14.10 -6.43
N ALA A 149 29.69 -13.75 -6.47
CA ALA A 149 30.24 -12.76 -7.40
C ALA A 149 30.12 -13.12 -8.90
N ARG A 150 29.95 -14.40 -9.24
CA ARG A 150 29.66 -14.88 -10.61
C ARG A 150 28.16 -14.92 -10.90
N MET A 151 27.33 -15.07 -9.87
CA MET A 151 25.88 -15.09 -9.99
C MET A 151 25.27 -13.68 -10.04
N ASN A 152 25.95 -12.69 -9.44
CA ASN A 152 25.56 -11.28 -9.50
C ASN A 152 26.81 -10.39 -9.72
N PRO A 153 27.40 -10.43 -10.94
CA PRO A 153 28.63 -9.70 -11.21
C PRO A 153 28.37 -8.19 -11.21
N GLU A 154 29.20 -7.44 -10.47
CA GLU A 154 29.28 -5.99 -10.63
C GLU A 154 29.87 -5.67 -12.01
N VAL A 155 29.09 -5.03 -12.87
CA VAL A 155 29.53 -4.62 -14.21
C VAL A 155 29.95 -3.15 -14.17
N LEU A 156 31.21 -2.88 -14.50
CA LEU A 156 31.72 -1.53 -14.74
C LEU A 156 31.68 -1.23 -16.24
N MET A 157 30.82 -0.30 -16.65
CA MET A 157 30.79 0.17 -18.03
C MET A 157 31.75 1.35 -18.19
N VAL A 158 32.76 1.19 -19.04
CA VAL A 158 33.72 2.24 -19.38
C VAL A 158 33.38 2.74 -20.79
N GLU A 159 33.02 4.02 -20.88
CA GLU A 159 32.74 4.69 -22.15
C GLU A 159 33.93 5.58 -22.53
N SER A 160 34.38 5.47 -23.78
CA SER A 160 35.51 6.22 -24.34
C SER A 160 35.12 6.79 -25.70
N ASP A 161 35.60 7.99 -25.99
CA ASP A 161 35.40 8.71 -27.24
C ASP A 161 36.32 8.25 -28.38
N HIS A 162 37.26 7.36 -28.08
CA HIS A 162 38.24 6.82 -29.02
C HIS A 162 38.35 5.30 -28.95
N ASP A 163 38.97 4.71 -29.98
CA ASP A 163 39.05 3.25 -30.11
C ASP A 163 40.04 2.63 -29.10
N MET A 164 39.47 1.92 -28.13
CA MET A 164 40.20 1.24 -27.06
C MET A 164 40.83 -0.10 -27.50
N ARG A 165 40.63 -0.55 -28.74
CA ARG A 165 41.12 -1.85 -29.25
C ARG A 165 42.58 -1.80 -29.68
N ASN A 166 43.43 -1.14 -28.89
CA ASN A 166 44.86 -1.03 -29.15
C ASN A 166 45.66 -1.34 -27.88
N SER A 167 46.94 -1.69 -28.05
CA SER A 167 47.79 -2.18 -26.97
C SER A 167 47.97 -1.18 -25.82
N ALA A 168 47.94 0.13 -26.10
CA ALA A 168 48.08 1.17 -25.08
C ALA A 168 46.81 1.29 -24.24
N GLU A 169 45.64 1.30 -24.90
CA GLU A 169 44.35 1.41 -24.22
C GLU A 169 43.95 0.13 -23.47
N PHE A 170 44.40 -1.05 -23.92
CA PHE A 170 44.30 -2.27 -23.12
C PHE A 170 45.06 -2.15 -21.79
N LEU A 171 46.19 -1.44 -21.75
CA LEU A 171 46.96 -1.23 -20.54
C LEU A 171 46.25 -0.23 -19.60
N ALA A 172 45.59 0.78 -20.16
CA ALA A 172 44.72 1.69 -19.42
C ALA A 172 43.55 0.93 -18.78
N ILE A 173 42.82 0.09 -19.53
CA ILE A 173 41.75 -0.77 -19.01
C ILE A 173 42.24 -1.66 -17.88
N LEU A 174 43.43 -2.24 -18.03
CA LEU A 174 44.03 -3.14 -17.03
C LEU A 174 44.41 -2.42 -15.74
N LEU A 175 44.79 -1.14 -15.81
CA LEU A 175 45.05 -0.31 -14.63
C LEU A 175 43.78 0.01 -13.83
N ILE A 176 42.65 0.21 -14.50
CA ILE A 176 41.35 0.51 -13.83
C ILE A 176 40.62 -0.74 -13.34
N THR A 177 40.87 -1.91 -13.93
CA THR A 177 40.30 -3.20 -13.47
C THR A 177 41.16 -3.94 -12.45
N LYS A 178 42.42 -3.51 -12.23
CA LYS A 178 43.26 -4.07 -11.16
C LYS A 178 42.74 -3.59 -9.80
N LYS A 179 42.04 -4.49 -9.10
CA LYS A 179 41.87 -4.44 -7.65
C LYS A 179 42.91 -5.33 -6.99
#